data_AF-A0A522WNF2-F1
#
_entry.id   AF-A0A522WNF2-F1
#
_cell.length_a   1.000
_cell.length_b   1.000
_cell.length_c   1.000
_cell.angle_alpha   90.00
_cell.angle_beta   90.00
_cell.angle_gamma   90.00
#
_symmetry.space_group_name_H-M   'P 1'
#
loop_
_entity.id
_entity.type
_entity.pdbx_description
1 polymer ?
#
loop_
_entity_poly.entity_id
_entity_poly.type
_entity_poly.pdbx_seq_one_letter_code
_entity_poly.pdbx_strand_id
1 'polypeptide(L)'
;VQAVRSASAGAALHPRVGDLSYPKVALNQCTKCKRCTVECPFGAIDEDEQTYPIVNSTRCRRCGTCMGACPVRAISFDNYSVDMLSSMIKAVKIPDEFSGKPRILIMACENDAIPALDMAGIKRNQWSAHVRIVPVRCLGSVSLLCISDALSVGYDGVMMMGCKPGDDYQCHFVKGSAMAAERLSKVGETLKSMMLEPERVTQAEASIADADRLPQVIDAFVEQITAIGFNPFKGF
;
A
#
# COMPACT_ATOMS: atom_id res chain seq x y z
N VAL A 1 -2.67 33.69 12.43
CA VAL A 1 -2.75 33.00 11.12
C VAL A 1 -2.20 31.60 11.26
N GLN A 2 -3.04 30.56 11.11
CA GLN A 2 -2.66 29.15 11.26
C GLN A 2 -1.50 28.74 10.33
N ALA A 3 -1.52 29.20 9.07
CA ALA A 3 -0.47 28.92 8.09
C ALA A 3 0.92 29.41 8.53
N VAL A 4 1.03 30.63 9.10
CA VAL A 4 2.31 31.18 9.58
C VAL A 4 2.86 30.36 10.75
N ARG A 5 1.99 29.93 11.69
CA ARG A 5 2.38 29.07 12.82
C ARG A 5 2.83 27.69 12.36
N SER A 6 2.12 27.10 11.39
CA SER A 6 2.50 25.82 10.79
C SER A 6 3.82 25.93 10.02
N ALA A 7 4.05 27.02 9.31
CA ALA A 7 5.31 27.24 8.59
C ALA A 7 6.49 27.42 9.54
N SER A 8 6.33 28.22 10.62
CA SER A 8 7.37 28.41 11.63
C SER A 8 7.75 27.13 12.36
N ALA A 9 6.81 26.18 12.48
CA ALA A 9 7.03 24.86 13.10
C ALA A 9 7.47 23.77 12.09
N GLY A 10 7.72 24.11 10.82
CA GLY A 10 8.02 23.13 9.76
C GLY A 10 6.86 22.20 9.40
N ALA A 11 5.67 22.43 9.97
CA ALA A 11 4.47 21.63 9.76
C ALA A 11 3.80 21.96 8.41
N ALA A 12 3.91 23.17 7.87
CA ALA A 12 3.21 23.56 6.64
C ALA A 12 3.51 22.68 5.41
N LEU A 13 4.64 21.97 5.40
CA LEU A 13 5.09 21.10 4.31
C LEU A 13 5.00 19.60 4.67
N HIS A 14 4.41 19.24 5.81
CA HIS A 14 4.32 17.84 6.23
C HIS A 14 3.01 17.22 5.71
N PRO A 15 3.02 16.22 4.82
CA PRO A 15 1.79 15.69 4.19
C PRO A 15 0.78 15.09 5.20
N ARG A 16 1.23 14.81 6.43
CA ARG A 16 0.42 14.32 7.55
C ARG A 16 0.56 15.18 8.81
N VAL A 17 0.42 16.50 8.71
CA VAL A 17 0.42 17.38 9.92
C VAL A 17 -0.64 16.87 10.90
N GLY A 18 -0.23 16.65 12.16
CA GLY A 18 -1.13 16.15 13.22
C GLY A 18 -1.09 14.64 13.45
N ASP A 19 -0.53 13.83 12.55
CA ASP A 19 -0.29 12.40 12.83
C ASP A 19 0.83 12.24 13.87
N LEU A 20 0.53 12.02 15.13
CA LEU A 20 1.57 11.93 16.18
C LEU A 20 2.33 10.59 16.18
N SER A 21 1.98 9.70 15.25
CA SER A 21 2.54 8.36 15.16
C SER A 21 3.79 8.30 14.29
N TYR A 22 4.88 7.82 14.87
CA TYR A 22 6.20 7.68 14.25
C TYR A 22 6.61 6.21 14.17
N PRO A 23 7.53 5.83 13.27
CA PRO A 23 7.95 4.44 13.17
C PRO A 23 8.69 4.05 14.45
N LYS A 24 8.23 2.97 15.08
CA LYS A 24 8.86 2.30 16.21
C LYS A 24 9.52 1.03 15.72
N VAL A 25 10.77 0.80 16.12
CA VAL A 25 11.54 -0.38 15.73
C VAL A 25 11.67 -1.33 16.91
N ALA A 26 11.19 -2.56 16.75
CA ALA A 26 11.42 -3.65 17.68
C ALA A 26 12.86 -4.15 17.52
N LEU A 27 13.80 -3.59 18.29
CA LEU A 27 15.24 -3.88 18.15
C LEU A 27 15.59 -5.35 18.38
N ASN A 28 14.80 -6.06 19.20
CA ASN A 28 14.95 -7.50 19.43
C ASN A 28 14.62 -8.36 18.20
N GLN A 29 13.84 -7.84 17.24
CA GLN A 29 13.50 -8.51 15.99
C GLN A 29 14.34 -8.00 14.81
N CYS A 30 15.01 -6.86 14.96
CA CYS A 30 15.76 -6.23 13.88
C CYS A 30 17.01 -7.05 13.49
N THR A 31 17.12 -7.39 12.20
CA THR A 31 18.27 -8.14 11.64
C THR A 31 19.39 -7.25 11.12
N LYS A 32 19.32 -5.92 11.35
CA LYS A 32 20.33 -4.95 10.90
C LYS A 32 20.60 -4.93 9.39
N CYS A 33 19.62 -5.37 8.58
CA CYS A 33 19.76 -5.46 7.11
C CYS A 33 19.79 -4.12 6.36
N LYS A 34 19.66 -2.98 7.05
CA LYS A 34 19.69 -1.60 6.52
C LYS A 34 18.66 -1.22 5.45
N ARG A 35 17.75 -2.12 5.04
CA ARG A 35 16.72 -1.82 4.03
C ARG A 35 15.87 -0.59 4.37
N CYS A 36 15.50 -0.44 5.65
CA CYS A 36 14.72 0.72 6.09
C CYS A 36 15.49 2.05 5.96
N THR A 37 16.80 2.05 6.19
CA THR A 37 17.70 3.19 5.96
C THR A 37 17.75 3.54 4.47
N VAL A 38 18.06 2.57 3.61
CA VAL A 38 18.28 2.75 2.16
C VAL A 38 17.00 3.14 1.43
N GLU A 39 15.88 2.51 1.77
CA GLU A 39 14.61 2.74 1.08
C GLU A 39 13.92 4.03 1.52
N CYS A 40 14.31 4.63 2.67
CA CYS A 40 13.73 5.87 3.14
C CYS A 40 13.99 7.03 2.16
N PRO A 41 12.94 7.59 1.51
CA PRO A 41 13.14 8.66 0.53
C PRO A 41 13.56 9.99 1.16
N PHE A 42 13.42 10.13 2.47
CA PHE A 42 13.70 11.36 3.22
C PHE A 42 14.98 11.27 4.05
N GLY A 43 15.71 10.15 3.96
CA GLY A 43 16.88 9.88 4.79
C GLY A 43 16.57 9.99 6.28
N ALA A 44 15.35 9.64 6.72
CA ALA A 44 14.90 9.86 8.10
C ALA A 44 15.36 8.78 9.09
N ILE A 45 16.12 7.79 8.63
CA ILE A 45 16.61 6.68 9.45
C ILE A 45 18.13 6.67 9.27
N ASP A 46 18.86 6.86 10.38
CA ASP A 46 20.31 6.70 10.49
C ASP A 46 20.63 5.36 11.15
N GLU A 47 21.91 5.10 11.42
CA GLU A 47 22.40 3.88 12.06
C GLU A 47 23.24 4.25 13.29
N ASP A 48 23.06 3.54 14.40
CA ASP A 48 23.92 3.66 15.58
C ASP A 48 25.26 2.92 15.39
N GLU A 49 26.14 2.98 16.40
CA GLU A 49 27.44 2.28 16.37
C GLU A 49 27.31 0.76 16.18
N GLN A 50 26.19 0.18 16.60
CA GLN A 50 25.87 -1.24 16.47
C GLN A 50 25.04 -1.56 15.22
N THR A 51 24.85 -0.59 14.32
CA THR A 51 24.08 -0.69 13.08
C THR A 51 22.56 -0.84 13.27
N TYR A 52 22.02 -0.52 14.45
CA TYR A 52 20.57 -0.43 14.64
C TYR A 52 20.02 0.89 14.06
N PRO A 53 18.79 0.86 13.50
CA PRO A 53 18.19 2.05 12.92
C PRO A 53 17.80 3.08 13.99
N ILE A 54 18.25 4.32 13.84
CA ILE A 54 17.83 5.48 14.64
C ILE A 54 16.87 6.33 13.80
N VAL A 55 15.63 6.48 14.25
CA VAL A 55 14.62 7.29 13.55
C VAL A 55 14.77 8.76 13.93
N ASN A 56 14.95 9.62 12.94
CA ASN A 56 14.86 11.06 13.10
C ASN A 56 13.43 11.55 12.78
N SER A 57 12.70 11.92 13.83
CA SER A 57 11.29 12.34 13.75
C SER A 57 11.09 13.68 13.02
N THR A 58 12.12 14.54 12.91
CA THR A 58 12.00 15.83 12.21
C THR A 58 12.11 15.66 10.69
N ARG A 59 12.80 14.62 10.22
CA ARG A 59 12.89 14.25 8.80
C ARG A 59 11.78 13.28 8.36
N CYS A 60 11.25 12.50 9.28
CA CYS A 60 10.26 11.46 8.98
C CYS A 60 8.94 12.07 8.48
N ARG A 61 8.53 11.71 7.25
CA ARG A 61 7.23 12.10 6.68
C ARG A 61 6.09 11.11 6.94
N ARG A 62 6.35 10.09 7.76
CA ARG A 62 5.36 9.08 8.21
C ARG A 62 4.67 8.31 7.06
N CYS A 63 5.37 8.15 5.94
CA CYS A 63 4.87 7.45 4.75
C CYS A 63 4.74 5.93 4.91
N GLY A 64 5.43 5.34 5.88
CA GLY A 64 5.44 3.90 6.12
C GLY A 64 6.37 3.09 5.21
N THR A 65 7.19 3.71 4.35
CA THR A 65 8.10 2.98 3.46
C THR A 65 9.04 2.02 4.21
N CYS A 66 9.57 2.45 5.35
CA CYS A 66 10.42 1.62 6.20
C CYS A 66 9.70 0.36 6.72
N MET A 67 8.41 0.45 7.03
CA MET A 67 7.57 -0.68 7.42
C MET A 67 7.43 -1.68 6.26
N GLY A 68 7.15 -1.20 5.05
CA GLY A 68 7.06 -2.04 3.85
C GLY A 68 8.40 -2.66 3.43
N ALA A 69 9.51 -1.99 3.75
CA ALA A 69 10.87 -2.44 3.45
C ALA A 69 11.38 -3.52 4.42
N CYS A 70 10.84 -3.59 5.64
CA CYS A 70 11.33 -4.48 6.68
C CYS A 70 10.87 -5.93 6.43
N PRO A 71 11.78 -6.87 6.09
CA PRO A 71 11.39 -8.25 5.76
C PRO A 71 10.87 -9.02 6.99
N VAL A 72 11.33 -8.63 8.18
CA VAL A 72 10.97 -9.25 9.47
C VAL A 72 9.88 -8.47 10.22
N ARG A 73 9.22 -7.50 9.58
CA ARG A 73 8.12 -6.71 10.15
C ARG A 73 8.42 -6.04 11.50
N ALA A 74 9.69 -5.73 11.77
CA ALA A 74 10.14 -5.12 13.02
C ALA A 74 9.79 -3.63 13.18
N ILE A 75 9.13 -3.01 12.19
CA ILE A 75 8.81 -1.58 12.19
C ILE A 75 7.30 -1.41 12.13
N SER A 76 6.74 -0.64 13.05
CA SER A 76 5.31 -0.32 13.11
C SER A 76 5.06 1.13 13.51
N PHE A 77 3.83 1.61 13.33
CA PHE A 77 3.35 2.88 13.83
C PHE A 77 2.18 2.58 14.79
N ASP A 78 1.94 3.44 15.77
CA ASP A 78 0.89 3.24 16.80
C ASP A 78 -0.52 3.07 16.20
N ASN A 79 -0.76 3.71 15.07
CA ASN A 79 -2.03 3.71 14.33
C ASN A 79 -1.88 3.11 12.92
N TYR A 80 -0.76 2.45 12.60
CA TYR A 80 -0.54 1.83 11.29
C TYR A 80 0.53 0.74 11.37
N SER A 81 0.13 -0.51 11.28
CA SER A 81 1.06 -1.65 11.30
C SER A 81 0.69 -2.68 10.23
N VAL A 82 1.63 -3.58 9.95
CA VAL A 82 1.37 -4.73 9.07
C VAL A 82 0.25 -5.60 9.64
N ASP A 83 0.16 -5.73 10.96
CA ASP A 83 -0.90 -6.50 11.62
C ASP A 83 -2.27 -5.85 11.46
N MET A 84 -2.35 -4.51 11.51
CA MET A 84 -3.59 -3.78 11.22
C MET A 84 -4.03 -4.00 9.78
N LEU A 85 -3.10 -3.92 8.81
CA LEU A 85 -3.38 -4.22 7.40
C LEU A 85 -3.86 -5.66 7.22
N SER A 86 -3.16 -6.63 7.81
CA SER A 86 -3.54 -8.05 7.77
C SER A 86 -4.93 -8.29 8.38
N SER A 87 -5.23 -7.62 9.49
CA SER A 87 -6.54 -7.70 10.14
C SER A 87 -7.66 -7.14 9.26
N MET A 88 -7.43 -5.99 8.60
CA MET A 88 -8.39 -5.42 7.64
C MET A 88 -8.63 -6.35 6.44
N ILE A 89 -7.56 -6.94 5.90
CA ILE A 89 -7.64 -7.89 4.78
C ILE A 89 -8.49 -9.11 5.17
N LYS A 90 -8.24 -9.69 6.35
CA LYS A 90 -8.93 -10.88 6.86
C LYS A 90 -10.36 -10.62 7.34
N ALA A 91 -10.69 -9.39 7.72
CA ALA A 91 -12.05 -9.02 8.14
C ALA A 91 -13.06 -9.03 6.99
N VAL A 92 -12.59 -8.99 5.74
CA VAL A 92 -13.46 -9.07 4.56
C VAL A 92 -13.93 -10.49 4.34
N LYS A 93 -15.26 -10.66 4.27
CA LYS A 93 -15.86 -11.94 3.88
C LYS A 93 -15.50 -12.30 2.43
N ILE A 94 -14.77 -13.40 2.27
CA ILE A 94 -14.51 -14.04 1.00
C ILE A 94 -15.74 -14.91 0.65
N PRO A 95 -16.40 -14.67 -0.49
CA PRO A 95 -17.45 -15.56 -0.97
C PRO A 95 -16.89 -16.96 -1.25
N ASP A 96 -17.68 -18.01 -1.03
CA ASP A 96 -17.30 -19.35 -1.48
C ASP A 96 -17.22 -19.43 -3.02
N GLU A 97 -16.57 -20.47 -3.54
CA GLU A 97 -16.42 -20.71 -4.97
C GLU A 97 -17.77 -20.91 -5.69
N PHE A 98 -18.77 -21.48 -5.00
CA PHE A 98 -20.10 -21.76 -5.55
C PHE A 98 -20.95 -20.50 -5.74
N SER A 99 -20.63 -19.42 -5.03
CA SER A 99 -21.34 -18.14 -5.10
C SER A 99 -21.18 -17.43 -6.45
N GLY A 100 -20.22 -17.86 -7.28
CA GLY A 100 -19.96 -17.28 -8.60
C GLY A 100 -19.44 -15.84 -8.57
N LYS A 101 -19.00 -15.33 -7.42
CA LYS A 101 -18.63 -13.92 -7.24
C LYS A 101 -17.13 -13.76 -6.96
N PRO A 102 -16.36 -13.01 -7.78
CA PRO A 102 -14.99 -12.70 -7.45
C PRO A 102 -14.91 -11.76 -6.24
N ARG A 103 -13.77 -11.75 -5.57
CA ARG A 103 -13.42 -10.82 -4.50
C ARG A 103 -12.04 -10.25 -4.78
N ILE A 104 -11.99 -8.95 -5.03
CA ILE A 104 -10.76 -8.24 -5.38
C ILE A 104 -10.41 -7.26 -4.27
N LEU A 105 -9.15 -7.24 -3.86
CA LEU A 105 -8.61 -6.27 -2.92
C LEU A 105 -7.97 -5.11 -3.70
N ILE A 106 -8.30 -3.89 -3.34
CA ILE A 106 -7.60 -2.69 -3.80
C ILE A 106 -6.87 -2.08 -2.60
N MET A 107 -5.54 -2.09 -2.62
CA MET A 107 -4.73 -1.33 -1.67
C MET A 107 -4.51 0.07 -2.24
N ALA A 108 -5.24 1.05 -1.72
CA ALA A 108 -5.31 2.39 -2.28
C ALA A 108 -4.46 3.39 -1.48
N CYS A 109 -3.52 4.05 -2.15
CA CYS A 109 -2.73 5.14 -1.58
C CYS A 109 -3.64 6.27 -1.09
N GLU A 110 -3.49 6.67 0.17
CA GLU A 110 -4.30 7.73 0.79
C GLU A 110 -4.11 9.13 0.16
N ASN A 111 -3.06 9.37 -0.62
CA ASN A 111 -2.75 10.73 -1.12
C ASN A 111 -3.46 11.05 -2.44
N ASP A 112 -3.48 10.13 -3.41
CA ASP A 112 -4.13 10.35 -4.71
C ASP A 112 -5.27 9.36 -4.98
N ALA A 113 -5.06 8.08 -4.70
CA ALA A 113 -6.04 7.04 -5.03
C ALA A 113 -7.33 7.19 -4.22
N ILE A 114 -7.22 7.32 -2.88
CA ILE A 114 -8.41 7.52 -2.04
C ILE A 114 -9.16 8.81 -2.41
N PRO A 115 -8.52 10.00 -2.50
CA PRO A 115 -9.24 11.20 -2.92
C PRO A 115 -9.89 11.10 -4.30
N ALA A 116 -9.24 10.45 -5.26
CA ALA A 116 -9.84 10.22 -6.58
C ALA A 116 -11.05 9.27 -6.52
N LEU A 117 -10.99 8.21 -5.71
CA LEU A 117 -12.10 7.30 -5.45
C LEU A 117 -13.25 7.99 -4.71
N ASP A 118 -12.96 8.85 -3.74
CA ASP A 118 -13.96 9.66 -3.04
C ASP A 118 -14.66 10.61 -4.02
N MET A 119 -13.91 11.27 -4.90
CA MET A 119 -14.45 12.11 -5.95
C MET A 119 -15.31 11.34 -6.96
N ALA A 120 -14.89 10.13 -7.33
CA ALA A 120 -15.67 9.23 -8.17
C ALA A 120 -17.01 8.86 -7.49
N GLY A 121 -16.97 8.59 -6.18
CA GLY A 121 -18.16 8.36 -5.36
C GLY A 121 -19.10 9.58 -5.30
N ILE A 122 -18.56 10.79 -5.10
CA ILE A 122 -19.34 12.05 -5.12
C ILE A 122 -20.03 12.25 -6.47
N LYS A 123 -19.32 11.94 -7.57
CA LYS A 123 -19.86 11.96 -8.94
C LYS A 123 -20.86 10.83 -9.23
N ARG A 124 -21.01 9.87 -8.30
CA ARG A 124 -21.86 8.68 -8.44
C ARG A 124 -21.40 7.74 -9.56
N ASN A 125 -20.12 7.78 -9.91
CA ASN A 125 -19.54 6.81 -10.82
C ASN A 125 -19.64 5.43 -10.18
N GLN A 126 -20.03 4.44 -10.99
CA GLN A 126 -20.19 3.07 -10.54
C GLN A 126 -18.95 2.27 -10.92
N TRP A 127 -18.58 1.32 -10.06
CA TRP A 127 -17.61 0.27 -10.33
C TRP A 127 -18.13 -1.03 -9.73
N SER A 128 -17.47 -2.14 -10.05
CA SER A 128 -17.85 -3.47 -9.62
C SER A 128 -17.98 -3.59 -8.10
N ALA A 129 -19.13 -4.09 -7.64
CA ALA A 129 -19.39 -4.37 -6.22
C ALA A 129 -18.52 -5.52 -5.64
N HIS A 130 -17.72 -6.17 -6.48
CA HIS A 130 -16.80 -7.25 -6.10
C HIS A 130 -15.50 -6.74 -5.44
N VAL A 131 -15.20 -5.44 -5.54
CA VAL A 131 -13.97 -4.87 -4.98
C VAL A 131 -14.11 -4.45 -3.53
N ARG A 132 -13.02 -4.55 -2.76
CA ARG A 132 -12.90 -4.01 -1.41
C ARG A 132 -11.64 -3.17 -1.35
N ILE A 133 -11.77 -1.94 -0.86
CA ILE A 133 -10.69 -0.97 -0.82
C ILE A 133 -10.16 -0.91 0.60
N VAL A 134 -8.85 -1.10 0.76
CA VAL A 134 -8.13 -0.89 2.01
C VAL A 134 -7.17 0.29 1.79
N PRO A 135 -7.31 1.38 2.57
CA PRO A 135 -6.39 2.50 2.46
C PRO A 135 -5.01 2.10 2.99
N VAL A 136 -3.98 2.54 2.28
CA VAL A 136 -2.58 2.42 2.70
C VAL A 136 -1.94 3.80 2.65
N ARG A 137 -1.10 4.13 3.63
CA ARG A 137 -0.48 5.46 3.71
C ARG A 137 0.25 5.86 2.43
N CYS A 138 0.89 4.87 1.81
CA CYS A 138 1.60 4.95 0.55
C CYS A 138 1.78 3.52 0.00
N LEU A 139 1.81 3.33 -1.32
CA LEU A 139 2.19 2.04 -1.90
C LEU A 139 3.59 1.59 -1.46
N GLY A 140 4.51 2.53 -1.21
CA GLY A 140 5.84 2.21 -0.67
C GLY A 140 5.81 1.55 0.71
N SER A 141 4.71 1.67 1.45
CA SER A 141 4.51 1.00 2.75
C SER A 141 3.97 -0.42 2.64
N VAL A 142 3.54 -0.84 1.45
CA VAL A 142 3.01 -2.18 1.19
C VAL A 142 4.18 -3.13 0.93
N SER A 143 4.27 -4.19 1.72
CA SER A 143 5.21 -5.29 1.51
C SER A 143 4.58 -6.36 0.62
N LEU A 144 5.39 -7.15 -0.09
CA LEU A 144 4.90 -8.30 -0.87
C LEU A 144 4.16 -9.32 0.00
N LEU A 145 4.47 -9.38 1.30
CA LEU A 145 3.78 -10.27 2.22
C LEU A 145 2.31 -9.87 2.41
N CYS A 146 1.95 -8.59 2.28
CA CYS A 146 0.55 -8.17 2.36
C CYS A 146 -0.26 -8.72 1.16
N ILE A 147 0.39 -8.82 0.00
CA ILE A 147 -0.19 -9.37 -1.23
C ILE A 147 -0.37 -10.88 -1.08
N SER A 148 0.67 -11.60 -0.62
CA SER A 148 0.56 -13.03 -0.38
C SER A 148 -0.47 -13.35 0.69
N ASP A 149 -0.51 -12.59 1.79
CA ASP A 149 -1.50 -12.76 2.87
C ASP A 149 -2.93 -12.61 2.31
N ALA A 150 -3.18 -11.65 1.42
CA ALA A 150 -4.49 -11.48 0.78
C ALA A 150 -4.83 -12.66 -0.14
N LEU A 151 -3.91 -13.08 -0.99
CA LEU A 151 -4.17 -14.19 -1.91
C LEU A 151 -4.36 -15.52 -1.16
N SER A 152 -3.61 -15.77 -0.09
CA SER A 152 -3.76 -16.96 0.77
C SER A 152 -5.10 -16.99 1.51
N VAL A 153 -5.71 -15.83 1.78
CA VAL A 153 -7.06 -15.75 2.37
C VAL A 153 -8.16 -16.05 1.32
N GLY A 154 -7.83 -16.09 0.03
CA GLY A 154 -8.77 -16.43 -1.05
C GLY A 154 -9.28 -15.23 -1.85
N TYR A 155 -8.62 -14.07 -1.78
CA TYR A 155 -8.87 -12.99 -2.74
C TYR A 155 -8.50 -13.42 -4.15
N ASP A 156 -9.35 -13.17 -5.14
CA ASP A 156 -9.13 -13.60 -6.52
C ASP A 156 -8.10 -12.73 -7.26
N GLY A 157 -7.95 -11.48 -6.81
CA GLY A 157 -6.95 -10.54 -7.33
C GLY A 157 -6.67 -9.39 -6.36
N VAL A 158 -5.50 -8.78 -6.52
CA VAL A 158 -5.01 -7.67 -5.70
C VAL A 158 -4.51 -6.55 -6.61
N MET A 159 -5.11 -5.36 -6.50
CA MET A 159 -4.66 -4.15 -7.19
C MET A 159 -3.99 -3.20 -6.19
N MET A 160 -2.76 -2.80 -6.48
CA MET A 160 -2.10 -1.68 -5.80
C MET A 160 -2.38 -0.40 -6.56
N MET A 161 -3.20 0.49 -6.00
CA MET A 161 -3.58 1.74 -6.65
C MET A 161 -2.86 2.92 -6.01
N GLY A 162 -2.11 3.70 -6.80
CA GLY A 162 -1.34 4.81 -6.24
C GLY A 162 -0.85 5.83 -7.25
N CYS A 163 -0.20 6.87 -6.72
CA CYS A 163 0.27 8.03 -7.48
C CYS A 163 1.11 7.62 -8.70
N LYS A 164 1.05 8.41 -9.77
CA LYS A 164 1.92 8.23 -10.94
C LYS A 164 3.41 8.28 -10.54
N PRO A 165 4.22 7.24 -10.86
CA PRO A 165 5.67 7.24 -10.67
C PRO A 165 6.39 7.97 -11.84
N GLY A 166 7.71 8.20 -11.70
CA GLY A 166 8.55 8.75 -12.77
C GLY A 166 8.88 10.24 -12.63
N ASP A 167 9.37 10.84 -13.71
CA ASP A 167 9.98 12.18 -13.71
C ASP A 167 8.95 13.32 -13.58
N ASP A 168 7.72 13.13 -14.08
CA ASP A 168 6.58 14.03 -13.88
C ASP A 168 5.89 13.77 -12.51
N TYR A 169 6.69 13.60 -11.45
CA TYR A 169 6.26 12.97 -10.20
C TYR A 169 5.01 13.63 -9.59
N GLN A 170 3.96 12.82 -9.39
CA GLN A 170 2.84 13.13 -8.49
C GLN A 170 2.95 12.35 -7.17
N CYS A 171 3.96 11.48 -7.04
CA CYS A 171 4.16 10.71 -5.83
C CYS A 171 4.51 11.64 -4.65
N HIS A 172 3.56 11.74 -3.72
CA HIS A 172 3.66 12.58 -2.52
C HIS A 172 4.84 12.22 -1.60
N PHE A 173 5.36 11.00 -1.73
CA PHE A 173 6.52 10.52 -0.98
C PHE A 173 7.73 10.21 -1.87
N VAL A 174 7.90 10.97 -2.95
CA VAL A 174 9.03 10.95 -3.89
C VAL A 174 9.05 9.70 -4.78
N LYS A 175 9.21 8.51 -4.19
CA LYS A 175 9.43 7.25 -4.94
C LYS A 175 8.54 6.09 -4.50
N GLY A 176 7.49 6.34 -3.72
CA GLY A 176 6.62 5.31 -3.14
C GLY A 176 6.04 4.32 -4.15
N SER A 177 5.36 4.82 -5.18
CA SER A 177 4.76 3.99 -6.24
C SER A 177 5.81 3.31 -7.12
N ALA A 178 6.96 3.96 -7.35
CA ALA A 178 8.07 3.37 -8.10
C ALA A 178 8.69 2.19 -7.33
N MET A 179 8.88 2.33 -6.01
CA MET A 179 9.34 1.23 -5.15
C MET A 179 8.34 0.07 -5.12
N ALA A 180 7.04 0.36 -5.12
CA ALA A 180 6.01 -0.68 -5.19
C ALA A 180 6.06 -1.45 -6.53
N ALA A 181 6.25 -0.74 -7.65
CA ALA A 181 6.40 -1.36 -8.96
C ALA A 181 7.63 -2.27 -9.03
N GLU A 182 8.76 -1.81 -8.50
CA GLU A 182 10.00 -2.59 -8.41
C GLU A 182 9.88 -3.83 -7.50
N ARG A 183 9.05 -3.75 -6.45
CA ARG A 183 8.72 -4.94 -5.65
C ARG A 183 7.79 -5.87 -6.42
N LEU A 184 6.80 -5.32 -7.13
CA LEU A 184 5.82 -6.07 -7.89
C LEU A 184 6.47 -6.87 -9.03
N SER A 185 7.51 -6.34 -9.69
CA SER A 185 8.24 -7.08 -10.73
C SER A 185 8.83 -8.40 -10.21
N LYS A 186 9.02 -8.53 -8.89
CA LYS A 186 9.54 -9.72 -8.21
C LYS A 186 8.44 -10.59 -7.59
N VAL A 187 7.18 -10.13 -7.57
CA VAL A 187 6.07 -10.89 -6.97
C VAL A 187 5.81 -12.20 -7.71
N GLY A 188 6.10 -12.25 -9.01
CA GLY A 188 5.82 -13.40 -9.87
C GLY A 188 6.47 -14.69 -9.36
N GLU A 189 7.65 -14.61 -8.73
CA GLU A 189 8.30 -15.79 -8.11
C GLU A 189 7.50 -16.31 -6.90
N THR A 190 6.96 -15.40 -6.09
CA THR A 190 6.10 -15.74 -4.94
C THR A 190 4.76 -16.30 -5.41
N LEU A 191 4.18 -15.76 -6.48
CA LEU A 191 2.92 -16.26 -7.03
C LEU A 191 3.08 -17.65 -7.65
N LYS A 192 4.18 -17.88 -8.37
CA LYS A 192 4.53 -19.20 -8.92
C LYS A 192 4.67 -20.25 -7.82
N SER A 193 5.30 -19.92 -6.69
CA SER A 193 5.42 -20.87 -5.57
C SER A 193 4.08 -21.17 -4.90
N MET A 194 3.10 -20.27 -5.03
CA MET A 194 1.72 -20.46 -4.60
C MET A 194 0.83 -21.09 -5.68
N MET A 195 1.37 -21.45 -6.86
CA MET A 195 0.62 -21.92 -8.03
C MET A 195 -0.46 -20.94 -8.50
N LEU A 196 -0.17 -19.64 -8.44
CA LEU A 196 -1.07 -18.57 -8.88
C LEU A 196 -0.52 -17.83 -10.09
N GLU A 197 -1.43 -17.34 -10.93
CA GLU A 197 -1.14 -16.53 -12.11
C GLU A 197 -0.59 -15.15 -11.69
N PRO A 198 0.53 -14.69 -12.28
CA PRO A 198 1.10 -13.37 -12.01
C PRO A 198 0.12 -12.21 -12.21
N GLU A 199 -0.78 -12.36 -13.18
CA GLU A 199 -1.82 -11.41 -13.56
C GLU A 199 -2.85 -11.15 -12.46
N ARG A 200 -2.89 -11.98 -11.40
CA ARG A 200 -3.73 -11.74 -10.23
C ARG A 200 -3.31 -10.53 -9.41
N VAL A 201 -2.11 -10.00 -9.64
CA VAL A 201 -1.61 -8.82 -8.96
C VAL A 201 -1.20 -7.76 -9.96
N THR A 202 -1.76 -6.57 -9.82
CA THR A 202 -1.43 -5.44 -10.69
C THR A 202 -1.16 -4.17 -9.90
N GLN A 203 -0.49 -3.22 -10.54
CA GLN A 203 -0.40 -1.86 -10.06
C GLN A 203 -1.14 -0.93 -11.03
N ALA A 204 -2.03 -0.11 -10.47
CA ALA A 204 -2.76 0.91 -11.21
C ALA A 204 -2.28 2.30 -10.78
N GLU A 205 -2.05 3.16 -11.76
CA GLU A 205 -1.78 4.57 -11.51
C GLU A 205 -3.10 5.29 -11.19
N ALA A 206 -3.04 6.25 -10.28
CA ALA A 206 -4.12 7.16 -9.92
C ALA A 206 -3.56 8.56 -9.69
N SER A 207 -4.16 9.53 -10.36
CA SER A 207 -4.08 10.96 -10.06
C SER A 207 -5.34 11.39 -9.34
N ILE A 208 -5.25 12.43 -8.50
CA ILE A 208 -6.41 13.05 -7.84
C ILE A 208 -7.51 13.48 -8.82
N ALA A 209 -7.16 13.73 -10.08
CA ALA A 209 -8.12 14.12 -11.13
C ALA A 209 -8.81 12.95 -11.84
N ASP A 210 -8.44 11.69 -11.54
CA ASP A 210 -8.87 10.50 -12.29
C ASP A 210 -10.26 9.95 -11.88
N ALA A 211 -11.10 10.76 -11.24
CA ALA A 211 -12.41 10.32 -10.74
C ALA A 211 -13.28 9.65 -11.81
N ASP A 212 -13.15 10.05 -13.07
CA ASP A 212 -13.91 9.50 -14.20
C ASP A 212 -13.23 8.33 -14.90
N ARG A 213 -11.96 8.03 -14.57
CA ARG A 213 -11.13 6.98 -15.20
C ARG A 213 -10.94 5.76 -14.28
N LEU A 214 -10.81 5.98 -12.97
CA LEU A 214 -10.57 4.88 -12.02
C LEU A 214 -11.66 3.79 -12.03
N PRO A 215 -12.96 4.10 -12.16
CA PRO A 215 -14.00 3.07 -12.24
C PRO A 215 -13.76 2.07 -13.39
N GLN A 216 -13.36 2.56 -14.57
CA GLN A 216 -13.07 1.72 -15.73
C GLN A 216 -11.81 0.87 -15.52
N VAL A 217 -10.79 1.41 -14.84
CA VAL A 217 -9.59 0.64 -14.48
C VAL A 217 -9.94 -0.49 -13.50
N ILE A 218 -10.82 -0.22 -12.54
CA ILE A 218 -11.32 -1.22 -11.60
C ILE A 218 -12.07 -2.32 -12.35
N ASP A 219 -13.03 -1.95 -13.19
CA ASP A 219 -13.87 -2.91 -13.90
C ASP A 219 -13.07 -3.75 -14.90
N ALA A 220 -12.13 -3.14 -15.62
CA ALA A 220 -11.22 -3.87 -16.50
C ALA A 220 -10.40 -4.93 -15.74
N PHE A 221 -9.93 -4.61 -14.53
CA PHE A 221 -9.23 -5.60 -13.70
C PHE A 221 -10.18 -6.67 -13.18
N VAL A 222 -11.42 -6.33 -12.83
CA VAL A 222 -12.44 -7.32 -12.44
C VAL A 222 -12.71 -8.30 -13.58
N GLU A 223 -12.85 -7.82 -14.80
CA GLU A 223 -13.04 -8.64 -15.99
C GLU A 223 -11.84 -9.57 -16.21
N GLN A 224 -10.61 -9.03 -16.11
CA GLN A 224 -9.39 -9.83 -16.22
C GLN A 224 -9.34 -10.96 -15.18
N ILE A 225 -9.61 -10.66 -13.91
CA ILE A 225 -9.62 -11.67 -12.84
C ILE A 225 -10.73 -12.69 -13.05
N THR A 226 -11.89 -12.26 -13.53
CA THR A 226 -13.02 -13.16 -13.83
C THR A 226 -12.65 -14.13 -14.95
N ALA A 227 -11.90 -13.68 -15.97
CA ALA A 227 -11.41 -14.52 -17.06
C ALA A 227 -10.36 -15.55 -16.61
N ILE A 228 -9.50 -15.20 -15.64
CA ILE A 228 -8.54 -16.13 -15.03
C ILE A 228 -9.26 -17.20 -14.20
N GLY A 229 -10.36 -16.82 -13.55
CA GLY A 229 -11.15 -17.70 -12.68
C GLY A 229 -10.78 -17.57 -11.20
N PHE A 230 -11.50 -18.30 -10.35
CA PHE A 230 -11.38 -18.15 -8.91
C PHE A 230 -10.03 -18.63 -8.38
N ASN A 231 -9.58 -17.97 -7.32
CA ASN A 231 -8.37 -18.36 -6.62
C ASN A 231 -8.59 -19.73 -5.95
N PRO A 232 -7.68 -20.72 -6.12
CA PRO A 232 -7.79 -22.05 -5.52
C PRO A 232 -7.81 -22.05 -3.99
N PHE A 233 -7.35 -20.98 -3.33
CA PHE A 233 -7.42 -20.82 -1.88
C PHE A 233 -8.80 -20.35 -1.38
N LYS A 234 -9.75 -20.10 -2.29
CA LYS A 234 -11.09 -19.61 -1.94
C LYS A 234 -11.93 -20.72 -1.32
N GLY A 235 -12.50 -20.46 -0.15
CA GLY A 235 -13.39 -21.40 0.56
C GLY A 235 -12.70 -22.31 1.59
N PHE A 236 -11.39 -22.13 1.82
CA PHE A 236 -10.60 -22.84 2.82
C PHE A 236 -10.19 -21.93 3.99
#